data_AF-A0A2U8FVB7-F1
#
_entry.id   AF-A0A2U8FVB7-F1
#
_cell.length_a   1.000
_cell.length_b   1.000
_cell.length_c   1.000
_cell.angle_alpha   90.00
_cell.angle_beta   90.00
_cell.angle_gamma   90.00
#
_symmetry.space_group_name_H-M   'P 1'
#
loop_
_entity.id
_entity.type
_entity.pdbx_description
1 polymer ?
#
loop_
_entity_poly.entity_id
_entity_poly.type
_entity_poly.pdbx_seq_one_letter_code
_entity_poly.pdbx_strand_id
1 'polypeptide(L)'
;MARRAFDQATDQAAVTLAHRARFWPGIEEAFMHAMRRRRRLRTEAAFRSRHALLRTQVRSRDLLALAQTVFMNEKAASVWMNRPHVLLGGASPREAARKSKTGATRVQEILVAIKHGGVV
;
A
#
# COMPACT_ATOMS: atom_id res chain seq x y z
N MET A 1 5.08 -8.73 -23.04
CA MET A 1 5.73 -10.01 -23.41
C MET A 1 6.46 -10.70 -22.24
N ALA A 2 6.93 -9.98 -21.21
CA ALA A 2 7.69 -10.58 -20.08
C ALA A 2 6.93 -11.59 -19.18
N ARG A 3 5.59 -11.58 -19.17
CA ARG A 3 4.78 -12.48 -18.32
C ARG A 3 4.81 -13.93 -18.80
N ARG A 4 4.79 -14.14 -20.12
CA ARG A 4 4.85 -15.49 -20.74
C ARG A 4 6.20 -16.18 -20.53
N ALA A 5 7.30 -15.42 -20.51
CA ALA A 5 8.64 -15.96 -20.29
C ALA A 5 8.83 -16.47 -18.84
N PHE A 6 8.21 -15.82 -17.86
CA PHE A 6 8.25 -16.26 -16.47
C PHE A 6 7.41 -17.54 -16.27
N ASP A 7 6.23 -17.60 -16.89
CA ASP A 7 5.36 -18.78 -16.86
C ASP A 7 6.06 -20.01 -17.51
N GLN A 8 6.74 -19.81 -18.64
CA GLN A 8 7.55 -20.87 -19.31
C GLN A 8 8.72 -21.36 -18.45
N ALA A 9 9.43 -20.45 -17.78
CA ALA A 9 10.54 -20.82 -16.89
C ALA A 9 10.05 -21.60 -15.65
N THR A 10 8.85 -21.31 -15.15
CA THR A 10 8.25 -22.05 -14.04
C THR A 10 7.77 -23.44 -14.42
N ASP A 11 7.25 -23.63 -15.64
CA ASP A 11 6.87 -24.95 -16.14
C ASP A 11 8.10 -25.84 -16.38
N GLN A 12 9.17 -25.29 -16.97
CA GLN A 12 10.42 -26.03 -17.19
C GLN A 12 11.05 -26.50 -15.87
N ALA A 13 11.07 -25.64 -14.84
CA ALA A 13 11.61 -25.98 -13.52
C ALA A 13 10.74 -27.03 -12.80
N ALA A 14 9.41 -26.98 -12.94
CA ALA A 14 8.49 -27.96 -12.38
C ALA A 14 8.65 -29.34 -13.01
N VAL A 15 8.81 -29.42 -14.34
CA VAL A 15 9.05 -30.68 -15.06
C VAL A 15 10.41 -31.28 -14.72
N THR A 16 11.45 -30.45 -14.55
CA THR A 16 12.80 -30.91 -14.20
C THR A 16 12.87 -31.44 -12.76
N LEU A 17 12.13 -30.83 -11.83
CA LEU A 17 11.97 -31.34 -10.46
C LEU A 17 11.15 -32.64 -10.41
N ALA A 18 10.11 -32.75 -11.25
CA ALA A 18 9.30 -33.97 -11.34
C ALA A 18 10.09 -35.16 -11.90
N HIS A 19 10.99 -34.92 -12.85
CA HIS A 19 11.84 -35.98 -13.41
C HIS A 19 12.90 -36.49 -12.42
N ARG A 20 13.32 -35.65 -11.46
CA ARG A 20 14.30 -35.98 -10.41
C ARG A 20 13.67 -36.58 -9.14
N ALA A 21 12.33 -36.52 -9.02
CA ALA A 21 11.57 -37.04 -7.88
C ALA A 21 11.26 -38.55 -7.95
N ARG A 22 11.67 -39.25 -9.01
CA ARG A 22 11.41 -40.69 -9.20
C ARG A 22 12.21 -41.60 -8.25
N PHE A 23 13.10 -41.06 -7.40
CA PHE A 23 13.98 -41.88 -6.54
C PHE A 23 14.22 -41.28 -5.13
N TRP A 24 13.18 -40.80 -4.44
CA TRP A 24 13.31 -40.43 -3.01
C TRP A 24 11.98 -40.50 -2.24
N PRO A 25 11.79 -41.44 -1.30
CA PRO A 25 10.58 -41.50 -0.49
C PRO A 25 10.64 -40.43 0.61
N GLY A 26 9.55 -39.65 0.77
CA GLY A 26 9.38 -38.67 1.87
C GLY A 26 9.45 -37.18 1.50
N ILE A 27 9.70 -36.81 0.23
CA ILE A 27 9.75 -35.39 -0.18
C ILE A 27 8.36 -34.80 -0.42
N GLU A 28 7.32 -35.62 -0.66
CA GLU A 28 5.96 -35.12 -0.89
C GLU A 28 5.40 -34.37 0.31
N GLU A 29 5.63 -34.81 1.54
CA GLU A 29 5.17 -34.07 2.72
C GLU A 29 5.94 -32.76 2.89
N ALA A 30 7.28 -32.78 2.81
CA ALA A 30 8.08 -31.57 2.94
C ALA A 30 7.76 -30.56 1.82
N PHE A 31 7.52 -31.03 0.60
CA PHE A 31 7.13 -30.23 -0.55
C PHE A 31 5.69 -29.70 -0.42
N MET A 32 4.73 -30.54 -0.02
CA MET A 32 3.35 -30.12 0.23
C MET A 32 3.25 -29.18 1.44
N HIS A 33 4.09 -29.36 2.46
CA HIS A 33 4.18 -28.47 3.61
C HIS A 33 4.81 -27.13 3.19
N ALA A 34 5.88 -27.14 2.38
CA ALA A 34 6.47 -25.94 1.78
C ALA A 34 5.51 -25.22 0.83
N MET A 35 4.72 -25.95 0.02
CA MET A 35 3.70 -25.41 -0.88
C MET A 35 2.51 -24.82 -0.11
N ARG A 36 2.01 -25.50 0.93
CA ARG A 36 0.99 -24.96 1.84
C ARG A 36 1.48 -23.70 2.56
N ARG A 37 2.74 -23.69 3.00
CA ARG A 37 3.40 -22.51 3.59
C ARG A 37 3.53 -21.35 2.58
N ARG A 38 3.90 -21.64 1.31
CA ARG A 38 3.97 -20.64 0.23
C ARG A 38 2.61 -20.06 -0.17
N ARG A 39 1.54 -20.88 -0.24
CA ARG A 39 0.17 -20.39 -0.46
C ARG A 39 -0.28 -19.46 0.66
N ARG A 40 -0.02 -19.84 1.92
CA ARG A 40 -0.32 -19.01 3.11
C ARG A 40 0.42 -17.67 3.10
N LEU A 41 1.71 -17.68 2.73
CA LEU A 41 2.52 -16.46 2.68
C LEU A 41 2.10 -15.53 1.53
N ARG A 42 1.68 -16.07 0.38
CA ARG A 42 1.12 -15.27 -0.72
C ARG A 42 -0.20 -14.60 -0.31
N THR A 43 -1.08 -15.32 0.40
CA THR A 43 -2.33 -14.75 0.92
C THR A 43 -2.09 -13.73 2.03
N GLU A 44 -1.14 -13.97 2.93
CA GLU A 44 -0.80 -13.03 4.01
C GLU A 44 -0.10 -11.77 3.51
N ALA A 45 0.78 -11.87 2.51
CA ALA A 45 1.41 -10.70 1.90
C ALA A 45 0.38 -9.84 1.13
N ALA A 46 -0.54 -10.48 0.40
CA ALA A 46 -1.63 -9.80 -0.29
C ALA A 46 -2.62 -9.15 0.71
N PHE A 47 -2.95 -9.84 1.79
CA PHE A 47 -3.79 -9.32 2.87
C PHE A 47 -3.13 -8.14 3.58
N ARG A 48 -1.86 -8.27 4.00
CA ARG A 48 -1.08 -7.17 4.61
C ARG A 48 -1.00 -5.95 3.69
N SER A 49 -0.80 -6.16 2.39
CA SER A 49 -0.82 -5.10 1.38
C SER A 49 -2.19 -4.43 1.29
N ARG A 50 -3.28 -5.20 1.24
CA ARG A 50 -4.65 -4.67 1.22
C ARG A 50 -4.97 -3.87 2.49
N HIS A 51 -4.60 -4.37 3.67
CA HIS A 51 -4.80 -3.66 4.93
C HIS A 51 -3.96 -2.37 5.04
N ALA A 52 -2.77 -2.33 4.45
CA ALA A 52 -1.98 -1.10 4.37
C ALA A 52 -2.69 -0.05 3.50
N LEU A 53 -3.24 -0.45 2.35
CA LEU A 53 -3.98 0.44 1.44
C LEU A 53 -5.30 0.94 2.04
N LEU A 54 -6.06 0.10 2.72
CA LEU A 54 -7.28 0.53 3.40
C LEU A 54 -6.98 1.58 4.47
N ARG A 55 -5.91 1.38 5.25
CA ARG A 55 -5.48 2.35 6.27
C ARG A 55 -5.05 3.69 5.66
N THR A 56 -4.38 3.72 4.50
CA THR A 56 -4.02 4.98 3.83
C THR A 56 -5.24 5.68 3.24
N GLN A 57 -6.20 4.92 2.71
CA GLN A 57 -7.44 5.44 2.13
C GLN A 57 -8.34 6.06 3.20
N VAL A 58 -8.54 5.39 4.34
CA VAL A 58 -9.31 5.94 5.48
C VAL A 58 -8.69 7.27 5.94
N ARG A 59 -7.38 7.30 6.21
CA ARG A 59 -6.67 8.54 6.58
C ARG A 59 -6.88 9.67 5.57
N SER A 60 -6.84 9.37 4.27
CA SER A 60 -7.00 10.38 3.23
C SER A 60 -8.43 10.95 3.19
N ARG A 61 -9.44 10.12 3.48
CA ARG A 61 -10.84 10.55 3.58
C ARG A 61 -11.08 11.40 4.82
N ASP A 62 -10.53 11.00 5.96
CA ASP A 62 -10.66 11.74 7.21
C ASP A 62 -10.03 13.14 7.10
N LEU A 63 -8.86 13.23 6.46
CA LEU A 63 -8.19 14.51 6.19
C LEU A 63 -8.97 15.38 5.20
N LEU A 64 -9.63 14.78 4.20
CA LEU A 64 -10.50 15.54 3.29
C LEU A 64 -11.72 16.09 4.01
N ALA A 65 -12.37 15.30 4.89
CA ALA A 65 -13.49 15.75 5.70
C ALA A 65 -13.07 16.87 6.66
N LEU A 66 -11.88 16.76 7.26
CA LEU A 66 -11.30 17.84 8.06
C LEU A 66 -11.07 19.09 7.21
N ALA A 67 -10.44 18.96 6.03
CA ALA A 67 -10.22 20.08 5.12
C ALA A 67 -11.53 20.74 4.68
N GLN A 68 -12.58 19.96 4.40
CA GLN A 68 -13.92 20.48 4.12
C GLN A 68 -14.48 21.29 5.29
N THR A 69 -14.25 20.84 6.52
CA THR A 69 -14.65 21.57 7.73
C THR A 69 -13.87 22.87 7.88
N VAL A 70 -12.58 22.88 7.55
CA VAL A 70 -11.71 24.07 7.66
C VAL A 70 -12.04 25.12 6.59
N PHE A 71 -12.21 24.69 5.33
CA PHE A 71 -12.44 25.61 4.21
C PHE A 71 -13.92 25.92 3.95
N MET A 72 -14.84 25.21 4.61
CA MET A 72 -16.29 25.25 4.39
C MET A 72 -16.70 25.12 2.90
N ASN A 73 -15.83 24.56 2.08
CA ASN A 73 -15.98 24.45 0.64
C ASN A 73 -15.25 23.21 0.13
N GLU A 74 -16.01 22.27 -0.43
CA GLU A 74 -15.49 21.00 -0.92
C GLU A 74 -14.48 21.17 -2.06
N LYS A 75 -14.73 22.10 -2.99
CA LYS A 75 -13.83 22.37 -4.11
C LYS A 75 -12.51 22.95 -3.62
N ALA A 76 -12.56 23.90 -2.69
CA ALA A 76 -11.36 24.49 -2.08
C ALA A 76 -10.56 23.45 -1.28
N ALA A 77 -11.23 22.62 -0.48
CA ALA A 77 -10.60 21.53 0.27
C ALA A 77 -9.93 20.50 -0.66
N SER A 78 -10.59 20.11 -1.74
CA SER A 78 -10.03 19.20 -2.74
C SER A 78 -8.82 19.79 -3.44
N VAL A 79 -8.88 21.07 -3.84
CA VAL A 79 -7.75 21.77 -4.46
C VAL A 79 -6.57 21.84 -3.49
N TRP A 80 -6.80 22.24 -2.23
CA TRP A 80 -5.77 22.34 -1.21
C TRP A 80 -5.09 20.99 -0.95
N MET A 81 -5.87 19.90 -0.87
CA MET A 81 -5.34 18.55 -0.65
C MET A 81 -4.42 18.05 -1.77
N ASN A 82 -4.54 18.59 -2.99
CA ASN A 82 -3.71 18.21 -4.15
C ASN A 82 -2.62 19.25 -4.47
N ARG A 83 -2.59 20.40 -3.79
CA ARG A 83 -1.59 21.44 -4.05
C ARG A 83 -0.29 21.14 -3.28
N PRO A 84 0.88 21.23 -3.92
CA PRO A 84 2.18 21.18 -3.22
C PRO A 84 2.24 22.16 -2.04
N HIS A 85 2.74 21.70 -0.90
CA HIS A 85 2.82 22.51 0.32
C HIS A 85 4.25 22.58 0.86
N VAL A 86 4.73 23.79 1.17
CA VAL A 86 6.12 24.02 1.64
C VAL A 86 6.42 23.27 2.95
N LEU A 87 5.51 23.34 3.93
CA LEU A 87 5.63 22.60 5.20
C LEU A 87 5.61 21.06 5.07
N LEU A 88 5.33 20.54 3.88
CA LEU A 88 5.37 19.11 3.55
C LEU A 88 6.55 18.76 2.63
N GLY A 89 7.54 19.66 2.50
CA GLY A 89 8.69 19.47 1.62
C GLY A 89 8.33 19.48 0.14
N GLY A 90 7.29 20.22 -0.23
CA GLY A 90 6.79 20.31 -1.62
C GLY A 90 5.86 19.16 -2.03
N ALA A 91 5.61 18.17 -1.17
CA ALA A 91 4.57 17.18 -1.41
C ALA A 91 3.18 17.79 -1.24
N SER A 92 2.19 17.27 -1.96
CA SER A 92 0.79 17.59 -1.66
C SER A 92 0.34 16.92 -0.35
N PRO A 93 -0.65 17.49 0.37
CA PRO A 93 -1.23 16.87 1.56
C PRO A 93 -1.68 15.42 1.34
N ARG A 94 -2.31 15.14 0.19
CA ARG A 94 -2.74 13.80 -0.19
C ARG A 94 -1.57 12.83 -0.36
N GLU A 95 -0.48 13.27 -0.99
CA GLU A 95 0.73 12.44 -1.15
C GLU A 95 1.44 12.18 0.17
N ALA A 96 1.60 13.21 1.01
CA ALA A 96 2.23 13.10 2.32
C ALA A 96 1.49 12.09 3.22
N ALA A 97 0.15 12.18 3.28
CA ALA A 97 -0.68 11.28 4.06
C ALA A 97 -0.68 9.82 3.54
N ARG A 98 -0.51 9.63 2.22
CA ARG A 98 -0.38 8.31 1.61
C ARG A 98 0.98 7.68 1.92
N LYS A 99 2.04 8.49 1.93
CA LYS A 99 3.43 8.02 2.07
C LYS A 99 3.77 7.59 3.50
N SER A 100 3.27 8.29 4.53
CA SER A 100 3.59 7.94 5.92
C SER A 100 2.52 8.38 6.92
N LYS A 101 2.49 7.72 8.09
CA LYS A 101 1.62 8.13 9.21
C LYS A 101 1.99 9.53 9.70
N THR A 102 3.28 9.83 9.79
CA THR A 102 3.80 11.15 10.17
C THR A 102 3.37 12.23 9.19
N GLY A 103 3.35 11.94 7.88
CA GLY A 103 2.84 12.86 6.86
C GLY A 103 1.35 13.16 7.06
N ALA A 104 0.55 12.16 7.41
CA ALA A 104 -0.86 12.37 7.73
C ALA A 104 -1.06 13.24 8.98
N THR A 105 -0.28 12.99 10.05
CA THR A 105 -0.28 13.84 11.26
C THR A 105 0.10 15.28 10.93
N ARG A 106 1.12 15.48 10.08
CA ARG A 106 1.55 16.84 9.69
C ARG A 106 0.48 17.59 8.91
N VAL A 107 -0.23 16.90 8.01
CA VAL A 107 -1.38 17.50 7.30
C VAL A 107 -2.49 17.89 8.27
N GLN A 108 -2.79 17.04 9.25
CA GLN A 108 -3.78 17.35 10.29
C GLN A 108 -3.37 18.58 11.10
N GLU A 109 -2.12 18.68 11.53
CA GLU A 109 -1.59 19.85 12.26
C GLU A 109 -1.75 21.13 11.44
N ILE A 110 -1.42 21.10 10.14
CA ILE A 110 -1.58 22.26 9.26
C ILE A 110 -3.06 22.65 9.15
N LEU A 111 -3.96 21.69 8.95
CA LEU A 111 -5.41 21.97 8.89
C LEU A 111 -5.94 22.57 10.19
N VAL A 112 -5.51 22.04 11.35
CA VAL A 112 -5.87 22.59 12.67
C VAL A 112 -5.33 24.01 12.82
N ALA A 113 -4.08 24.25 12.42
CA ALA A 113 -3.49 25.60 12.46
C ALA A 113 -4.29 26.59 11.60
N ILE A 114 -4.65 26.21 10.36
CA ILE A 114 -5.49 27.03 9.47
C ILE A 114 -6.85 27.31 10.12
N LYS A 115 -7.49 26.29 10.71
CA LYS A 115 -8.80 26.42 11.38
C LYS A 115 -8.79 27.45 12.52
N HIS A 116 -7.67 27.53 13.25
CA HIS A 116 -7.53 28.41 14.41
C HIS A 116 -6.84 29.76 14.09
N GLY A 117 -6.68 30.10 12.81
CA GLY A 117 -6.14 31.41 12.39
C GLY A 117 -4.62 31.49 12.33
N GLY A 118 -3.92 30.36 12.32
CA GLY A 118 -2.48 30.28 12.07
C GLY A 118 -2.17 30.56 10.60
N VAL A 119 -2.07 31.85 10.26
CA VAL A 119 -1.53 32.33 8.98
C VAL A 119 -0.03 32.01 8.92
N VAL A 120 0.37 31.17 7.95
CA VAL A 120 1.66 31.26 7.26
C VAL A 120 1.55 30.68 5.86
#